data_AF-A0A7Y9KYN2-F1
#
_entry.id   AF-A0A7Y9KYN2-F1
#
_cell.length_a   1.000
_cell.length_b   1.000
_cell.length_c   1.000
_cell.angle_alpha   90.00
_cell.angle_beta   90.00
_cell.angle_gamma   90.00
#
_symmetry.space_group_name_H-M   'P 1'
#
loop_
_entity.id
_entity.type
_entity.pdbx_description
1 polymer ?
#
loop_
_entity_poly.entity_id
_entity_poly.type
_entity_poly.pdbx_seq_one_letter_code
_entity_poly.pdbx_strand_id
1 'polypeptide(L)'
;MTQALSHLQTFCLGLTRHMSEMAIPLRALRYFAPILMLIISNNARADQASKDIDLVCDATKNLALVRFSISDGAKPTYPRVPQALDLGLSASSGAGRTECVLANGTTIRVRGGREQAFSYGAGGGNPPAFFSLWINKRKVISRRIWMPGYEDTFNASPIYDGAVITATHIIICATAQGKPQQCNSEPLNLVSRPIDSVEYSPTTNKTLPGHISVIAKGAANQRFCEAYLRLVDPEFDHAHFGRHTPLDIDLTAFHDEANIVNARTNSGLVELSPGVTRRLTIWDADNHYFDGTVIALAPATMTMQQVVAAYPIDEIEGWHQRVVPKVTLISGGQKQLYPDISPRYVHLVPQRIDGALYVFAYPTNEKSRPTAALVKPLAAGGFATLCAFNRTEPHY
;
A
#
# COMPACT_ATOMS: atom_id res chain seq x y z
N MET A 1 -64.34 -1.12 -28.03
CA MET A 1 -63.06 -1.85 -28.08
C MET A 1 -62.61 -1.94 -29.54
N THR A 2 -62.38 -0.78 -30.17
CA THR A 2 -62.08 -0.65 -31.62
C THR A 2 -61.52 0.73 -31.99
N GLN A 3 -60.88 1.43 -31.05
CA GLN A 3 -60.24 2.75 -31.30
C GLN A 3 -58.87 2.93 -30.62
N ALA A 4 -58.35 1.92 -29.93
CA ALA A 4 -57.06 1.99 -29.22
C ALA A 4 -55.87 1.37 -30.00
N LEU A 5 -56.08 0.90 -31.23
CA LEU A 5 -55.07 0.17 -32.02
C LEU A 5 -54.46 0.96 -33.18
N SER A 6 -54.94 2.18 -33.49
CA SER A 6 -54.39 2.99 -34.60
C SER A 6 -53.23 3.91 -34.21
N HIS A 7 -52.99 4.14 -32.92
CA HIS A 7 -51.92 5.03 -32.45
C HIS A 7 -50.57 4.34 -32.17
N LEU A 8 -50.51 3.01 -32.13
CA LEU A 8 -49.25 2.28 -31.90
C LEU A 8 -48.49 1.92 -33.19
N GLN A 9 -49.09 2.02 -34.37
CA GLN A 9 -48.40 1.72 -35.64
C GLN A 9 -47.62 2.91 -36.21
N THR A 10 -47.96 4.15 -35.85
CA THR A 10 -47.26 5.35 -36.36
C THR A 10 -45.98 5.66 -35.58
N PHE A 11 -45.82 5.14 -34.35
CA PHE A 11 -44.62 5.39 -33.54
C PHE A 11 -43.46 4.43 -33.84
N CYS A 12 -43.73 3.22 -34.33
CA CYS A 12 -42.70 2.23 -34.65
C CYS A 12 -42.07 2.38 -36.05
N LEU A 13 -42.65 3.17 -36.95
CA LEU A 13 -42.10 3.42 -38.30
C LEU A 13 -41.27 4.71 -38.39
N GLY A 14 -41.27 5.55 -37.35
CA GLY A 14 -40.46 6.77 -37.29
C GLY A 14 -39.02 6.57 -36.80
N LEU A 15 -38.73 5.46 -36.11
CA LEU A 15 -37.40 5.20 -35.52
C LEU A 15 -36.46 4.37 -36.39
N THR A 16 -36.96 3.72 -37.45
CA THR A 16 -36.11 2.92 -38.36
C THR A 16 -35.54 3.72 -39.53
N ARG A 17 -35.95 4.98 -39.73
CA ARG A 17 -35.48 5.84 -40.84
C ARG A 17 -34.40 6.86 -40.47
N HIS A 18 -33.95 6.88 -39.21
CA HIS A 18 -32.86 7.76 -38.74
C HIS A 18 -31.65 7.03 -38.16
N MET A 19 -31.60 5.70 -38.26
CA MET A 19 -30.42 4.91 -37.85
C MET A 19 -29.58 4.37 -39.02
N SER A 20 -29.90 4.74 -40.25
CA SER A 20 -29.20 4.27 -41.46
C SER A 20 -28.01 5.13 -41.91
N GLU A 21 -27.78 6.30 -41.30
CA GLU A 21 -26.77 7.28 -41.75
C GLU A 21 -25.85 7.81 -40.63
N MET A 22 -25.70 7.07 -39.53
CA MET A 22 -24.57 7.28 -38.62
C MET A 22 -23.55 6.17 -38.79
N ALA A 23 -22.98 6.10 -39.99
CA ALA A 23 -21.68 5.46 -40.18
C ALA A 23 -20.65 6.29 -39.41
N ILE A 24 -20.45 5.97 -38.13
CA ILE A 24 -19.33 6.50 -37.36
C ILE A 24 -18.08 6.18 -38.19
N PRO A 25 -17.35 7.19 -38.70
CA PRO A 25 -16.24 6.93 -39.59
C PRO A 25 -15.25 6.02 -38.85
N LEU A 26 -14.74 4.97 -39.51
CA LEU A 26 -13.78 4.02 -38.92
C LEU A 26 -12.57 4.72 -38.24
N ARG A 27 -12.30 5.97 -38.63
CA ARG A 27 -11.31 6.85 -38.00
C ARG A 27 -11.69 7.30 -36.59
N ALA A 28 -12.96 7.56 -36.28
CA ALA A 28 -13.42 7.92 -34.93
C ALA A 28 -13.34 6.74 -33.95
N LEU A 29 -13.51 5.50 -34.42
CA LEU A 29 -13.37 4.30 -33.59
C LEU A 29 -11.92 4.10 -33.09
N ARG A 30 -10.91 4.54 -33.88
CA ARG A 30 -9.50 4.51 -33.47
C ARG A 30 -9.17 5.46 -32.32
N TYR A 31 -9.96 6.51 -32.12
CA TYR A 31 -9.75 7.45 -31.00
C TYR A 31 -10.54 7.05 -29.74
N PHE A 32 -11.66 6.32 -29.89
CA PHE A 32 -12.41 5.81 -28.75
C PHE A 32 -11.76 4.61 -28.06
N ALA A 33 -11.09 3.72 -28.81
CA ALA A 33 -10.41 2.55 -28.24
C ALA A 33 -9.31 2.88 -27.20
N PRO A 34 -8.39 3.85 -27.42
CA PRO A 34 -7.40 4.22 -26.41
C PRO A 34 -8.03 4.97 -25.22
N ILE A 35 -9.09 5.76 -25.43
CA ILE A 35 -9.81 6.43 -24.33
C ILE A 35 -10.53 5.40 -23.45
N LEU A 36 -11.15 4.37 -24.03
CA LEU A 36 -11.76 3.28 -23.26
C LEU A 36 -10.71 2.41 -22.56
N MET A 37 -9.56 2.13 -23.21
CA MET A 37 -8.42 1.45 -22.57
C MET A 37 -7.80 2.27 -21.43
N LEU A 38 -7.81 3.60 -21.51
CA LEU A 38 -7.40 4.52 -20.44
C LEU A 38 -8.43 4.59 -19.30
N ILE A 39 -9.70 4.27 -19.54
CA ILE A 39 -10.72 4.16 -18.47
C ILE A 39 -10.71 2.75 -17.84
N ILE A 40 -10.19 1.74 -18.54
CA ILE A 40 -9.83 0.43 -17.99
C ILE A 40 -8.40 0.47 -17.40
N SER A 41 -7.84 1.66 -17.16
CA SER A 41 -6.62 1.81 -16.37
C SER A 41 -6.82 1.08 -15.06
N ASN A 42 -6.07 -0.03 -14.93
CA ASN A 42 -6.09 -0.93 -13.80
C ASN A 42 -6.25 -0.12 -12.53
N ASN A 43 -7.32 -0.36 -11.77
CA ASN A 43 -7.30 -0.06 -10.35
C ASN A 43 -6.04 -0.76 -9.85
N ALA A 44 -4.97 0.00 -9.62
CA ALA A 44 -3.71 -0.46 -9.09
C ALA A 44 -4.01 -0.93 -7.67
N ARG A 45 -4.53 -2.17 -7.59
CA ARG A 45 -4.71 -2.89 -6.35
C ARG A 45 -3.32 -3.36 -5.99
N ALA A 46 -2.58 -2.49 -5.32
CA ALA A 46 -1.46 -2.89 -4.46
C ALA A 46 -1.93 -3.78 -3.28
N ASP A 47 -3.21 -4.16 -3.26
CA ASP A 47 -3.83 -5.16 -2.40
C ASP A 47 -4.19 -6.39 -3.25
N GLN A 48 -3.21 -7.25 -3.56
CA GLN A 48 -3.54 -8.59 -4.06
C GLN A 48 -4.48 -9.25 -3.06
N ALA A 49 -5.60 -9.81 -3.55
CA ALA A 49 -6.41 -10.70 -2.74
C ALA A 49 -5.48 -11.81 -2.23
N SER A 50 -5.16 -11.75 -0.93
CA SER A 50 -4.20 -12.69 -0.35
C SER A 50 -4.73 -14.10 -0.57
N LYS A 51 -3.90 -14.92 -1.22
CA LYS A 51 -4.18 -16.36 -1.41
C LYS A 51 -4.03 -17.13 -0.11
N ASP A 52 -3.61 -16.47 0.97
CA ASP A 52 -3.31 -17.06 2.27
C ASP A 52 -4.59 -17.34 3.08
N ILE A 53 -5.74 -16.86 2.60
CA ILE A 53 -7.03 -17.01 3.27
C ILE A 53 -8.07 -17.56 2.29
N ASP A 54 -8.80 -18.59 2.73
CA ASP A 54 -9.90 -19.16 1.97
C ASP A 54 -11.13 -19.40 2.85
N LEU A 55 -12.30 -19.09 2.32
CA LEU A 55 -13.60 -19.32 2.95
C LEU A 55 -14.35 -20.45 2.23
N VAL A 56 -14.50 -21.58 2.91
CA VAL A 56 -15.28 -22.73 2.43
C VAL A 56 -16.61 -22.74 3.17
N CYS A 57 -17.73 -22.90 2.46
CA CYS A 57 -19.06 -22.91 3.09
C CYS A 57 -19.88 -24.10 2.61
N ASP A 58 -20.56 -24.74 3.55
CA ASP A 58 -21.63 -25.70 3.31
C ASP A 58 -22.95 -25.04 3.74
N ALA A 59 -23.65 -24.46 2.77
CA ALA A 59 -24.91 -23.77 3.03
C ALA A 59 -25.94 -24.71 3.66
N THR A 60 -25.99 -25.98 3.23
CA THR A 60 -26.98 -26.96 3.70
C THR A 60 -26.81 -27.29 5.18
N LYS A 61 -25.56 -27.28 5.67
CA LYS A 61 -25.23 -27.52 7.08
C LYS A 61 -25.12 -26.24 7.90
N ASN A 62 -25.34 -25.06 7.29
CA ASN A 62 -25.10 -23.75 7.90
C ASN A 62 -23.72 -23.65 8.58
N LEU A 63 -22.69 -24.14 7.87
CA LEU A 63 -21.33 -24.24 8.35
C LEU A 63 -20.39 -23.51 7.39
N ALA A 64 -19.44 -22.76 7.93
CA ALA A 64 -18.33 -22.23 7.17
C ALA A 64 -17.00 -22.50 7.86
N LEU A 65 -15.94 -22.50 7.06
CA LEU A 65 -14.57 -22.69 7.50
C LEU A 65 -13.71 -21.62 6.83
N VAL A 66 -13.13 -20.74 7.63
CA VAL A 66 -12.00 -19.90 7.22
C VAL A 66 -10.72 -20.70 7.43
N ARG A 67 -9.85 -20.76 6.45
CA ARG A 67 -8.56 -21.46 6.53
C ARG A 67 -7.42 -20.50 6.25
N PHE A 68 -6.28 -20.78 6.88
CA PHE A 68 -5.08 -19.97 6.75
C PHE A 68 -3.92 -20.82 6.23
N SER A 69 -3.11 -20.27 5.33
CA SER A 69 -1.91 -20.92 4.81
C SER A 69 -0.96 -19.85 4.32
N ILE A 70 0.34 -20.07 4.40
CA ILE A 70 1.32 -19.17 3.78
C ILE A 70 1.74 -19.82 2.49
N SER A 71 1.64 -19.10 1.36
CA SER A 71 2.30 -19.56 0.15
C SER A 71 3.22 -18.51 -0.45
N ASP A 72 4.48 -18.88 -0.63
CA ASP A 72 5.46 -18.09 -1.36
C ASP A 72 5.24 -18.23 -2.88
N GLY A 73 4.02 -17.90 -3.32
CA GLY A 73 3.58 -17.99 -4.73
C GLY A 73 3.06 -19.36 -5.17
N ALA A 74 3.32 -20.43 -4.41
CA ALA A 74 2.73 -21.75 -4.65
C ALA A 74 1.21 -21.77 -4.36
N LYS A 75 0.52 -22.86 -4.73
CA LYS A 75 -0.86 -23.06 -4.27
C LYS A 75 -0.84 -23.28 -2.74
N PRO A 76 -1.64 -22.51 -1.95
CA PRO A 76 -1.69 -22.67 -0.50
C PRO A 76 -2.11 -24.09 -0.11
N THR A 77 -1.42 -24.65 0.88
CA THR A 77 -1.77 -25.93 1.52
C THR A 77 -2.30 -25.63 2.91
N TYR A 78 -3.59 -25.86 3.12
CA TYR A 78 -4.25 -25.55 4.38
C TYR A 78 -4.12 -26.73 5.36
N PRO A 79 -3.76 -26.47 6.63
CA PRO A 79 -3.89 -27.46 7.67
C PRO A 79 -5.33 -27.98 7.78
N ARG A 80 -5.50 -29.24 8.15
CA ARG A 80 -6.84 -29.80 8.40
C ARG A 80 -7.29 -29.42 9.80
N VAL A 81 -8.54 -28.99 9.89
CA VAL A 81 -9.27 -28.85 11.15
C VAL A 81 -9.90 -30.21 11.48
N PRO A 82 -10.14 -30.57 12.75
CA PRO A 82 -10.68 -31.88 13.09
C PRO A 82 -12.03 -32.10 12.42
N GLN A 83 -12.21 -33.27 11.79
CA GLN A 83 -13.41 -33.59 11.00
C GLN A 83 -14.71 -33.49 11.81
N ALA A 84 -14.63 -33.74 13.12
CA ALA A 84 -15.76 -33.58 14.05
C ALA A 84 -16.27 -32.14 14.15
N LEU A 85 -15.43 -31.15 13.82
CA LEU A 85 -15.77 -29.72 13.87
C LEU A 85 -16.18 -29.18 12.51
N ASP A 86 -15.43 -29.51 11.47
CA ASP A 86 -15.60 -28.91 10.14
C ASP A 86 -16.43 -29.75 9.15
N LEU A 87 -16.85 -30.95 9.55
CA LEU A 87 -17.64 -31.89 8.74
C LEU A 87 -17.04 -32.19 7.36
N GLY A 88 -15.70 -32.16 7.26
CA GLY A 88 -14.93 -32.45 6.04
C GLY A 88 -14.67 -31.25 5.13
N LEU A 89 -15.04 -30.02 5.54
CA LEU A 89 -14.80 -28.82 4.72
C LEU A 89 -13.31 -28.58 4.43
N SER A 90 -12.40 -28.93 5.35
CA SER A 90 -10.95 -28.78 5.17
C SER A 90 -10.37 -29.66 4.06
N ALA A 91 -11.06 -30.71 3.63
CA ALA A 91 -10.63 -31.56 2.51
C ALA A 91 -10.83 -30.89 1.14
N SER A 92 -11.59 -29.80 1.07
CA SER A 92 -11.80 -29.06 -0.19
C SER A 92 -10.50 -28.41 -0.69
N SER A 93 -10.30 -28.37 -2.01
CA SER A 93 -9.10 -27.84 -2.66
C SER A 93 -8.94 -26.31 -2.61
N GLY A 94 -9.90 -25.64 -1.98
CA GLY A 94 -10.01 -24.19 -1.79
C GLY A 94 -10.57 -23.46 -2.99
N ALA A 95 -11.39 -22.45 -2.72
CA ALA A 95 -12.14 -21.70 -3.74
C ALA A 95 -11.59 -20.28 -3.97
N GLY A 96 -10.65 -19.81 -3.13
CA GLY A 96 -10.22 -18.41 -3.10
C GLY A 96 -11.37 -17.47 -2.73
N ARG A 97 -12.39 -17.99 -2.05
CA ARG A 97 -13.61 -17.26 -1.73
C ARG A 97 -13.36 -16.43 -0.48
N THR A 98 -13.87 -15.20 -0.46
CA THR A 98 -13.78 -14.29 0.71
C THR A 98 -15.15 -13.94 1.29
N GLU A 99 -16.23 -14.39 0.65
CA GLU A 99 -17.60 -14.14 1.11
C GLU A 99 -18.54 -15.28 0.71
N CYS A 100 -19.48 -15.62 1.59
CA CYS A 100 -20.54 -16.59 1.30
C CYS A 100 -21.82 -16.30 2.09
N VAL A 101 -22.91 -16.94 1.68
CA VAL A 101 -24.21 -16.91 2.37
C VAL A 101 -24.62 -18.34 2.71
N LEU A 102 -24.98 -18.59 3.96
CA LEU A 102 -25.48 -19.88 4.45
C LEU A 102 -26.99 -20.02 4.18
N ALA A 103 -27.56 -21.24 4.27
CA ALA A 103 -28.98 -21.47 3.97
C ALA A 103 -29.92 -20.68 4.89
N ASN A 104 -29.51 -20.39 6.12
CA ASN A 104 -30.25 -19.55 7.07
C ASN A 104 -30.13 -18.03 6.79
N GLY A 105 -29.51 -17.63 5.67
CA GLY A 105 -29.29 -16.23 5.29
C GLY A 105 -28.09 -15.57 5.97
N THR A 106 -27.33 -16.29 6.81
CA THR A 106 -26.14 -15.74 7.46
C THR A 106 -25.09 -15.42 6.41
N THR A 107 -24.68 -14.14 6.32
CA THR A 107 -23.61 -13.71 5.44
C THR A 107 -22.28 -13.75 6.20
N ILE A 108 -21.26 -14.38 5.62
CA ILE A 108 -19.92 -14.45 6.20
C ILE A 108 -18.95 -13.82 5.21
N ARG A 109 -18.14 -12.87 5.68
CA ARG A 109 -17.06 -12.27 4.91
C ARG A 109 -15.77 -12.35 5.70
N VAL A 110 -14.69 -12.71 5.03
CA VAL A 110 -13.33 -12.65 5.56
C VAL A 110 -12.48 -11.75 4.70
N ARG A 111 -11.63 -10.95 5.35
CA ARG A 111 -10.52 -10.25 4.72
C ARG A 111 -9.27 -10.63 5.46
N GLY A 112 -8.14 -10.57 4.78
CA GLY A 112 -6.88 -10.50 5.47
C GLY A 112 -5.76 -10.28 4.48
N GLY A 113 -4.57 -10.36 5.02
CA GLY A 113 -3.36 -10.03 4.31
C GLY A 113 -2.17 -10.19 5.22
N ARG A 114 -1.05 -9.69 4.73
CA ARG A 114 0.21 -9.63 5.47
C ARG A 114 0.49 -8.19 5.81
N GLU A 115 1.13 -7.98 6.93
CA GLU A 115 1.83 -6.73 7.15
C GLU A 115 2.97 -6.59 6.14
N GLN A 116 3.58 -5.42 6.08
CA GLN A 116 4.72 -5.24 5.20
C GLN A 116 5.93 -6.02 5.72
N ALA A 117 6.61 -6.73 4.81
CA ALA A 117 7.93 -7.27 5.10
C ALA A 117 8.94 -6.13 5.15
N PHE A 118 9.71 -6.04 6.23
CA PHE A 118 10.82 -5.08 6.30
C PHE A 118 12.13 -5.76 5.86
N SER A 119 13.18 -4.99 5.65
CA SER A 119 14.54 -5.51 5.54
C SER A 119 15.06 -5.97 6.91
N TYR A 120 15.94 -6.98 6.94
CA TYR A 120 16.34 -7.69 8.17
C TYR A 120 16.84 -6.78 9.31
N GLY A 121 17.53 -5.68 9.00
CA GLY A 121 18.00 -4.72 10.03
C GLY A 121 16.90 -3.84 10.66
N ALA A 122 15.71 -3.80 10.07
CA ALA A 122 14.52 -3.14 10.63
C ALA A 122 13.59 -4.14 11.36
N GLY A 123 14.10 -5.30 11.78
CA GLY A 123 13.26 -6.40 12.30
C GLY A 123 12.59 -7.23 11.21
N GLY A 124 13.02 -7.04 9.96
CA GLY A 124 12.34 -7.49 8.77
C GLY A 124 12.65 -8.92 8.35
N GLY A 125 11.86 -9.85 8.86
CA GLY A 125 11.70 -11.16 8.23
C GLY A 125 10.28 -11.31 7.66
N ASN A 126 9.71 -12.50 7.81
CA ASN A 126 8.30 -12.75 7.48
C ASN A 126 7.40 -11.78 8.24
N PRO A 127 6.59 -10.94 7.58
CA PRO A 127 5.67 -10.06 8.28
C PRO A 127 4.53 -10.84 8.92
N PRO A 128 3.95 -10.33 10.03
CA PRO A 128 2.74 -10.90 10.58
C PRO A 128 1.64 -11.00 9.52
N ALA A 129 0.90 -12.10 9.52
CA ALA A 129 -0.31 -12.22 8.72
C ALA A 129 -1.54 -12.15 9.62
N PHE A 130 -2.56 -11.47 9.13
CA PHE A 130 -3.75 -11.15 9.90
C PHE A 130 -5.01 -11.38 9.09
N PHE A 131 -6.12 -11.52 9.80
CA PHE A 131 -7.44 -11.58 9.20
C PHE A 131 -8.49 -10.85 10.04
N SER A 132 -9.59 -10.54 9.38
CA SER A 132 -10.80 -10.00 9.97
C SER A 132 -12.01 -10.76 9.45
N LEU A 133 -13.00 -10.92 10.31
CA LEU A 133 -14.19 -11.72 10.06
C LEU A 133 -15.42 -10.88 10.34
N TRP A 134 -16.33 -10.84 9.37
CA TRP A 134 -17.65 -10.25 9.51
C TRP A 134 -18.71 -11.33 9.37
N ILE A 135 -19.71 -11.26 10.25
CA ILE A 135 -20.91 -12.10 10.18
C ILE A 135 -22.12 -11.17 10.23
N ASN A 136 -23.02 -11.31 9.26
CA ASN A 136 -24.19 -10.44 9.10
C ASN A 136 -23.83 -8.95 9.12
N LYS A 137 -22.77 -8.58 8.39
CA LYS A 137 -22.21 -7.21 8.28
C LYS A 137 -21.64 -6.64 9.59
N ARG A 138 -21.48 -7.44 10.63
CA ARG A 138 -20.93 -7.03 11.93
C ARG A 138 -19.52 -7.60 12.08
N LYS A 139 -18.55 -6.76 12.45
CA LYS A 139 -17.15 -7.19 12.65
C LYS A 139 -17.04 -8.03 13.91
N VAL A 140 -16.77 -9.33 13.75
CA VAL A 140 -16.66 -10.30 14.84
C VAL A 140 -15.21 -10.45 15.29
N ILE A 141 -14.29 -10.49 14.35
CA ILE A 141 -12.85 -10.50 14.61
C ILE A 141 -12.23 -9.33 13.85
N SER A 142 -11.45 -8.52 14.56
CA SER A 142 -10.72 -7.39 13.98
C SER A 142 -9.23 -7.69 13.99
N ARG A 143 -8.62 -7.73 12.80
CA ARG A 143 -7.17 -7.78 12.54
C ARG A 143 -6.43 -8.75 13.49
N ARG A 144 -6.93 -9.97 13.59
CA ARG A 144 -6.32 -11.01 14.42
C ARG A 144 -5.11 -11.57 13.71
N ILE A 145 -3.95 -11.52 14.34
CA ILE A 145 -2.73 -12.14 13.84
C ILE A 145 -2.91 -13.66 13.89
N TRP A 146 -2.82 -14.31 12.73
CA TRP A 146 -2.89 -15.77 12.62
C TRP A 146 -1.51 -16.39 12.37
N MET A 147 -0.56 -15.60 11.86
CA MET A 147 0.85 -15.95 11.81
C MET A 147 1.65 -14.77 12.39
N PRO A 148 2.46 -15.00 13.43
CA PRO A 148 3.36 -13.97 13.96
C PRO A 148 4.43 -13.58 12.93
N GLY A 149 4.94 -12.35 13.05
CA GLY A 149 6.10 -11.93 12.28
C GLY A 149 7.38 -12.61 12.74
N TYR A 150 8.46 -12.47 11.98
CA TYR A 150 9.76 -13.08 12.29
C TYR A 150 10.24 -12.80 13.72
N GLU A 151 10.17 -11.55 14.19
CA GLU A 151 10.56 -11.20 15.56
C GLU A 151 9.75 -11.96 16.63
N ASP A 152 8.46 -12.19 16.37
CA ASP A 152 7.55 -12.87 17.29
C ASP A 152 7.58 -14.41 17.15
N THR A 153 8.08 -14.95 16.03
CA THR A 153 8.18 -16.40 15.81
C THR A 153 9.12 -17.09 16.80
N PHE A 154 10.10 -16.37 17.35
CA PHE A 154 10.99 -16.89 18.38
C PHE A 154 10.30 -17.17 19.72
N ASN A 155 9.09 -16.64 19.93
CA ASN A 155 8.31 -16.84 21.15
C ASN A 155 7.26 -17.97 21.04
N ALA A 156 7.38 -18.86 20.05
CA ALA A 156 6.53 -20.06 19.87
C ALA A 156 5.01 -19.77 19.84
N SER A 157 4.59 -18.62 19.31
CA SER A 157 3.18 -18.29 19.19
C SER A 157 2.46 -19.27 18.25
N PRO A 158 1.27 -19.76 18.62
CA PRO A 158 0.55 -20.73 17.79
C PRO A 158 0.13 -20.09 16.46
N ILE A 159 0.31 -20.84 15.36
CA ILE A 159 -0.18 -20.47 14.02
C ILE A 159 -1.61 -20.96 13.90
N TYR A 160 -2.54 -20.13 13.41
CA TYR A 160 -3.94 -20.56 13.29
C TYR A 160 -4.10 -21.43 12.05
N ASP A 161 -4.82 -22.53 12.23
CA ASP A 161 -5.11 -23.49 11.17
C ASP A 161 -6.43 -23.14 10.46
N GLY A 162 -7.42 -22.69 11.24
CA GLY A 162 -8.71 -22.26 10.70
C GLY A 162 -9.68 -21.78 11.77
N ALA A 163 -10.78 -21.18 11.32
CA ALA A 163 -11.92 -20.80 12.14
C ALA A 163 -13.20 -21.44 11.57
N VAL A 164 -13.84 -22.32 12.35
CA VAL A 164 -15.14 -22.90 12.01
C VAL A 164 -16.23 -21.96 12.51
N ILE A 165 -17.16 -21.60 11.63
CA ILE A 165 -18.28 -20.71 11.93
C ILE A 165 -19.58 -21.49 11.79
N THR A 166 -20.37 -21.45 12.86
CA THR A 166 -21.76 -21.94 12.89
C THR A 166 -22.70 -20.77 13.16
N ALA A 167 -24.01 -21.03 13.27
CA ALA A 167 -24.98 -20.00 13.63
C ALA A 167 -24.75 -19.41 15.04
N THR A 168 -24.13 -20.17 15.96
CA THR A 168 -24.07 -19.81 17.39
C THR A 168 -22.66 -19.71 17.95
N HIS A 169 -21.64 -20.21 17.25
CA HIS A 169 -20.26 -20.24 17.74
C HIS A 169 -19.25 -19.98 16.62
N ILE A 170 -18.09 -19.43 17.01
CA ILE A 170 -16.84 -19.51 16.27
C ILE A 170 -15.90 -20.44 17.03
N ILE A 171 -15.26 -21.36 16.32
CA ILE A 171 -14.25 -22.25 16.87
C ILE A 171 -12.93 -21.98 16.16
N ILE A 172 -11.94 -21.45 16.87
CA ILE A 172 -10.62 -21.13 16.33
C ILE A 172 -9.66 -22.27 16.68
N CYS A 173 -9.08 -22.89 15.67
CA CYS A 173 -8.08 -23.93 15.82
C CYS A 173 -6.69 -23.40 15.49
N ALA A 174 -5.69 -23.78 16.29
CA ALA A 174 -4.32 -23.36 16.13
C ALA A 174 -3.33 -24.45 16.56
N THR A 175 -2.15 -24.43 15.96
CA THR A 175 -1.06 -25.38 16.25
C THR A 175 0.19 -24.61 16.68
N ALA A 176 0.73 -24.98 17.84
CA ALA A 176 2.05 -24.53 18.29
C ALA A 176 3.12 -25.56 17.95
N GLN A 177 4.38 -25.11 17.78
CA GLN A 177 5.48 -26.00 17.41
C GLN A 177 5.63 -27.16 18.41
N GLY A 178 5.60 -28.39 17.89
CA GLY A 178 5.73 -29.61 18.70
C GLY A 178 4.54 -29.91 19.62
N LYS A 179 3.41 -29.21 19.46
CA LYS A 179 2.18 -29.43 20.24
C LYS A 179 1.04 -29.91 19.34
N PRO A 180 0.08 -30.69 19.87
CA PRO A 180 -1.13 -31.02 19.13
C PRO A 180 -1.96 -29.75 18.88
N GLN A 181 -2.75 -29.77 17.80
CA GLN A 181 -3.70 -28.72 17.49
C GLN A 181 -4.71 -28.54 18.64
N GLN A 182 -4.99 -27.28 18.98
CA GLN A 182 -5.96 -26.90 20.00
C GLN A 182 -7.06 -26.05 19.37
N CYS A 183 -8.31 -26.30 19.76
CA CYS A 183 -9.47 -25.58 19.23
C CYS A 183 -10.27 -24.95 20.38
N ASN A 184 -10.46 -23.64 20.33
CA ASN A 184 -11.21 -22.86 21.33
C ASN A 184 -12.54 -22.41 20.73
N SER A 185 -13.64 -22.71 21.43
CA SER A 185 -14.99 -22.35 21.02
C SER A 185 -15.47 -21.11 21.77
N GLU A 186 -15.99 -20.13 21.03
CA GLU A 186 -16.54 -18.88 21.56
C GLU A 186 -17.98 -18.67 21.03
N PRO A 187 -18.94 -18.28 21.89
CA PRO A 187 -20.30 -18.02 21.45
C PRO A 187 -20.38 -16.73 20.60
N LEU A 188 -21.22 -16.75 19.58
CA LEU A 188 -21.50 -15.63 18.69
C LEU A 188 -22.59 -14.72 19.26
N ASN A 189 -22.20 -13.63 19.93
CA ASN A 189 -23.12 -12.56 20.31
C ASN A 189 -23.15 -11.44 19.25
N LEU A 190 -23.84 -11.67 18.14
CA LEU A 190 -23.98 -10.67 17.07
C LEU A 190 -24.89 -9.50 17.46
N VAL A 191 -25.86 -9.72 18.35
CA VAL A 191 -26.84 -8.69 18.75
C VAL A 191 -26.12 -7.50 19.41
N SER A 192 -25.08 -7.78 20.19
CA SER A 192 -24.28 -6.75 20.88
C SER A 192 -23.36 -5.92 19.99
N ARG A 193 -23.09 -6.34 18.75
CA ARG A 193 -22.08 -5.73 17.88
C ARG A 193 -22.75 -4.86 16.83
N PRO A 194 -22.44 -3.57 16.64
CA PRO A 194 -23.03 -2.76 15.58
C PRO A 194 -22.65 -3.27 14.17
N ILE A 195 -23.41 -2.85 13.16
CA ILE A 195 -22.99 -3.00 11.75
C ILE A 195 -21.70 -2.21 11.56
N ASP A 196 -20.73 -2.81 10.88
CA ASP A 196 -19.47 -2.14 10.57
C ASP A 196 -19.71 -1.08 9.49
N SER A 197 -19.88 0.16 9.91
CA SER A 197 -20.15 1.29 9.01
C SER A 197 -18.98 1.63 8.09
N VAL A 198 -17.74 1.18 8.39
CA VAL A 198 -16.60 1.38 7.50
C VAL A 198 -16.66 0.36 6.36
N GLU A 199 -16.87 -0.91 6.68
CA GLU A 199 -16.97 -1.98 5.68
C GLU A 199 -18.34 -2.03 4.99
N TYR A 200 -19.38 -1.42 5.54
CA TYR A 200 -20.74 -1.43 4.99
C TYR A 200 -21.41 -0.05 5.00
N SER A 201 -20.62 1.02 4.81
CA SER A 201 -21.17 2.38 4.71
C SER A 201 -22.31 2.44 3.68
N PRO A 202 -23.48 3.00 4.04
CA PRO A 202 -24.56 3.21 3.10
C PRO A 202 -24.26 4.37 2.13
N THR A 203 -23.36 5.28 2.49
CA THR A 203 -22.89 6.35 1.61
C THR A 203 -21.70 5.84 0.81
N THR A 204 -21.83 5.85 -0.51
CA THR A 204 -20.91 5.29 -1.52
C THR A 204 -19.52 5.92 -1.57
N ASN A 205 -19.21 6.91 -0.72
CA ASN A 205 -17.90 7.54 -0.67
C ASN A 205 -16.91 6.73 0.18
N LYS A 206 -16.82 5.42 -0.08
CA LYS A 206 -15.67 4.67 0.38
C LYS A 206 -14.48 5.13 -0.43
N THR A 207 -13.56 5.84 0.22
CA THR A 207 -12.23 6.06 -0.31
C THR A 207 -11.66 4.68 -0.65
N LEU A 208 -11.37 4.44 -1.93
CA LEU A 208 -10.87 3.16 -2.38
C LEU A 208 -9.51 2.91 -1.71
N PRO A 209 -9.22 1.68 -1.24
CA PRO A 209 -7.86 1.32 -0.87
C PRO A 209 -6.88 1.69 -1.98
N GLY A 210 -5.70 2.19 -1.59
CA GLY A 210 -4.72 2.77 -2.50
C GLY A 210 -4.91 4.25 -2.79
N HIS A 211 -6.09 4.84 -2.55
CA HIS A 211 -6.31 6.27 -2.81
C HIS A 211 -5.37 7.14 -1.96
N ILE A 212 -4.68 8.07 -2.62
CA ILE A 212 -3.76 9.01 -1.99
C ILE A 212 -4.50 10.31 -1.62
N SER A 213 -4.50 10.66 -0.34
CA SER A 213 -5.01 11.93 0.16
C SER A 213 -3.87 12.93 0.35
N VAL A 214 -4.11 14.18 -0.02
CA VAL A 214 -3.16 15.29 0.12
C VAL A 214 -3.38 16.02 1.44
N ILE A 215 -2.29 16.24 2.17
CA ILE A 215 -2.21 17.08 3.36
C ILE A 215 -1.20 18.19 3.07
N ALA A 216 -1.70 19.42 2.90
CA ALA A 216 -0.86 20.58 2.61
C ALA A 216 -1.20 21.78 3.53
N LYS A 217 -0.20 22.60 3.84
CA LYS A 217 -0.40 23.83 4.62
C LYS A 217 -0.88 24.97 3.71
N GLY A 218 -2.19 25.20 3.70
CA GLY A 218 -2.83 26.31 2.97
C GLY A 218 -3.19 25.98 1.52
N ALA A 219 -4.11 26.77 0.94
CA ALA A 219 -4.75 26.47 -0.34
C ALA A 219 -3.79 26.48 -1.55
N ALA A 220 -2.75 27.33 -1.54
CA ALA A 220 -1.77 27.37 -2.62
C ALA A 220 -0.95 26.07 -2.68
N ASN A 221 -0.45 25.60 -1.53
CA ASN A 221 0.26 24.33 -1.44
C ASN A 221 -0.67 23.16 -1.77
N GLN A 222 -1.94 23.19 -1.34
CA GLN A 222 -2.92 22.16 -1.71
C GLN A 222 -3.03 21.98 -3.23
N ARG A 223 -3.24 23.08 -3.98
CA ARG A 223 -3.34 23.01 -5.46
C ARG A 223 -2.05 22.51 -6.10
N PHE A 224 -0.89 22.94 -5.59
CA PHE A 224 0.41 22.47 -6.06
C PHE A 224 0.57 20.96 -5.82
N CYS A 225 0.26 20.47 -4.62
CA CYS A 225 0.38 19.07 -4.26
C CYS A 225 -0.59 18.18 -5.05
N GLU A 226 -1.81 18.65 -5.31
CA GLU A 226 -2.76 17.96 -6.19
C GLU A 226 -2.29 17.91 -7.64
N ALA A 227 -1.71 19.01 -8.14
CA ALA A 227 -1.12 19.04 -9.48
C ALA A 227 0.10 18.11 -9.59
N TYR A 228 0.97 18.11 -8.58
CA TYR A 228 2.08 17.17 -8.47
C TYR A 228 1.60 15.72 -8.50
N LEU A 229 0.60 15.36 -7.68
CA LEU A 229 0.04 14.01 -7.70
C LEU A 229 -0.41 13.60 -9.09
N ARG A 230 -1.11 14.45 -9.84
CA ARG A 230 -1.54 14.14 -11.22
C ARG A 230 -0.38 13.89 -12.18
N LEU A 231 0.78 14.50 -11.95
CA LEU A 231 1.98 14.26 -12.76
C LEU A 231 2.61 12.89 -12.46
N VAL A 232 2.47 12.40 -11.23
CA VAL A 232 3.01 11.11 -10.79
C VAL A 232 1.96 10.00 -10.73
N ASP A 233 0.66 10.29 -10.91
CA ASP A 233 -0.49 9.42 -10.58
C ASP A 233 -0.58 8.07 -11.31
N PRO A 234 -0.24 7.93 -12.62
CA PRO A 234 -0.19 6.60 -13.22
C PRO A 234 0.95 5.73 -12.66
N GLU A 235 1.80 6.33 -11.81
CA GLU A 235 3.08 5.82 -11.35
C GLU A 235 3.33 6.12 -9.86
N PHE A 236 2.33 6.50 -9.06
CA PHE A 236 2.61 6.85 -7.64
C PHE A 236 3.16 5.63 -6.90
N ASP A 237 2.61 4.45 -7.18
CA ASP A 237 3.17 3.17 -6.75
C ASP A 237 4.57 2.93 -7.37
N HIS A 238 4.79 3.25 -8.65
CA HIS A 238 6.11 3.13 -9.29
C HIS A 238 7.18 4.01 -8.63
N ALA A 239 6.88 5.27 -8.34
CA ALA A 239 7.74 6.20 -7.62
C ALA A 239 7.99 5.74 -6.17
N HIS A 240 7.02 5.09 -5.55
CA HIS A 240 7.14 4.47 -4.24
C HIS A 240 7.97 3.16 -4.25
N PHE A 241 8.01 2.45 -5.38
CA PHE A 241 8.83 1.25 -5.60
C PHE A 241 10.16 1.54 -6.33
N GLY A 242 10.65 2.78 -6.29
CA GLY A 242 11.97 3.15 -6.82
C GLY A 242 12.10 3.11 -8.34
N ARG A 243 10.99 3.17 -9.10
CA ARG A 243 11.01 3.33 -10.55
C ARG A 243 11.06 4.80 -10.92
N HIS A 244 11.81 5.10 -11.97
CA HIS A 244 12.07 6.47 -12.40
C HIS A 244 10.82 7.19 -12.92
N THR A 245 10.62 8.43 -12.47
CA THR A 245 9.62 9.35 -13.04
C THR A 245 10.29 10.34 -14.01
N PRO A 246 9.53 10.97 -14.94
CA PRO A 246 10.07 12.04 -15.78
C PRO A 246 10.55 13.28 -15.01
N LEU A 247 10.17 13.41 -13.73
CA LEU A 247 10.59 14.50 -12.87
C LEU A 247 11.94 14.21 -12.20
N ASP A 248 12.41 12.97 -12.21
CA ASP A 248 13.63 12.59 -11.52
C ASP A 248 14.85 13.26 -12.17
N ILE A 249 15.78 13.68 -11.33
CA ILE A 249 17.05 14.22 -11.82
C ILE A 249 17.90 13.06 -12.32
N ASP A 250 18.45 13.20 -13.53
CA ASP A 250 19.45 12.27 -14.04
C ASP A 250 20.75 12.37 -13.23
N LEU A 251 21.02 11.33 -12.45
CA LEU A 251 22.21 11.21 -11.61
C LEU A 251 23.39 10.57 -12.35
N THR A 252 23.24 10.13 -13.60
CA THR A 252 24.32 9.44 -14.33
C THR A 252 25.57 10.29 -14.56
N ALA A 253 25.42 11.62 -14.52
CA ALA A 253 26.52 12.57 -14.61
C ALA A 253 27.26 12.80 -13.26
N PHE A 254 26.83 12.17 -12.17
CA PHE A 254 27.43 12.36 -10.86
C PHE A 254 28.66 11.47 -10.70
N HIS A 255 29.62 11.93 -9.89
CA HIS A 255 30.74 11.08 -9.50
C HIS A 255 30.25 10.04 -8.50
N ASP A 256 30.53 8.78 -8.77
CA ASP A 256 30.17 7.61 -7.95
C ASP A 256 31.42 7.07 -7.23
N GLU A 257 31.35 6.98 -5.90
CA GLU A 257 32.31 6.25 -5.08
C GLU A 257 31.55 5.17 -4.27
N ALA A 258 31.92 3.91 -4.47
CA ALA A 258 31.40 2.80 -3.66
C ALA A 258 32.10 2.77 -2.29
N ASN A 259 31.33 2.71 -1.20
CA ASN A 259 31.85 2.67 0.16
C ASN A 259 31.70 1.29 0.83
N ILE A 260 32.43 1.11 1.94
CA ILE A 260 32.70 -0.14 2.68
C ILE A 260 31.42 -0.91 3.13
N VAL A 261 30.25 -0.27 3.15
CA VAL A 261 28.97 -0.86 3.62
C VAL A 261 27.99 -1.16 2.46
N ASN A 262 28.48 -1.32 1.24
CA ASN A 262 27.65 -1.47 0.02
C ASN A 262 26.68 -0.31 -0.22
N ALA A 263 26.91 0.85 0.42
CA ALA A 263 26.21 2.09 0.10
C ALA A 263 26.95 2.79 -1.04
N ARG A 264 26.20 3.24 -2.03
CA ARG A 264 26.71 4.07 -3.12
C ARG A 264 26.69 5.52 -2.67
N THR A 265 27.73 6.25 -3.03
CA THR A 265 27.79 7.70 -2.77
C THR A 265 27.92 8.43 -4.09
N ASN A 266 26.89 9.19 -4.44
CA ASN A 266 26.83 9.96 -5.67
C ASN A 266 26.93 11.45 -5.36
N SER A 267 27.77 12.20 -6.09
CA SER A 267 27.86 13.66 -5.90
C SER A 267 27.97 14.46 -7.19
N GLY A 268 27.26 15.58 -7.24
CA GLY A 268 27.19 16.47 -8.39
C GLY A 268 26.76 17.89 -8.02
N LEU A 269 26.90 18.82 -8.96
CA LEU A 269 26.35 20.16 -8.81
C LEU A 269 24.92 20.19 -9.34
N VAL A 270 24.03 20.83 -8.58
CA VAL A 270 22.63 21.02 -8.95
C VAL A 270 22.21 22.45 -8.68
N GLU A 271 21.35 23.01 -9.53
CA GLU A 271 20.61 24.21 -9.15
C GLU A 271 19.53 23.83 -8.15
N LEU A 272 19.45 24.53 -7.02
CA LEU A 272 18.39 24.39 -6.05
C LEU A 272 17.15 25.19 -6.49
N SER A 273 17.41 26.40 -6.97
CA SER A 273 16.48 27.32 -7.61
C SER A 273 17.27 28.10 -8.67
N PRO A 274 16.61 28.84 -9.59
CA PRO A 274 17.32 29.61 -10.61
C PRO A 274 18.44 30.47 -10.01
N GLY A 275 19.68 30.25 -10.46
CA GLY A 275 20.87 30.98 -10.02
C GLY A 275 21.46 30.56 -8.67
N VAL A 276 20.92 29.55 -7.99
CA VAL A 276 21.43 29.05 -6.70
C VAL A 276 21.98 27.64 -6.86
N THR A 277 23.27 27.51 -7.12
CA THR A 277 23.95 26.21 -7.28
C THR A 277 24.44 25.65 -5.95
N ARG A 278 24.21 24.36 -5.74
CA ARG A 278 24.63 23.60 -4.56
C ARG A 278 25.27 22.29 -4.99
N ARG A 279 26.10 21.71 -4.13
CA ARG A 279 26.54 20.32 -4.29
C ARG A 279 25.50 19.42 -3.66
N LEU A 280 24.95 18.51 -4.45
CA LEU A 280 24.12 17.41 -3.99
C LEU A 280 25.03 16.20 -3.77
N THR A 281 25.01 15.64 -2.57
CA THR A 281 25.63 14.35 -2.25
C THR A 281 24.54 13.43 -1.74
N ILE A 282 24.48 12.23 -2.29
CA ILE A 282 23.47 11.21 -2.04
C ILE A 282 24.19 9.98 -1.52
N TRP A 283 23.72 9.42 -0.40
CA TRP A 283 24.08 8.08 0.04
C TRP A 283 22.85 7.20 -0.13
N ASP A 284 22.95 6.16 -0.93
CA ASP A 284 21.86 5.23 -1.17
C ASP A 284 22.34 3.78 -1.01
N ALA A 285 21.46 2.94 -0.49
CA ALA A 285 21.68 1.52 -0.35
C ALA A 285 20.35 0.78 -0.38
N ASP A 286 20.40 -0.46 -0.84
CA ASP A 286 19.31 -1.43 -0.82
C ASP A 286 19.85 -2.73 -0.21
N ASN A 287 20.12 -2.68 1.10
CA ASN A 287 20.59 -3.83 1.86
C ASN A 287 20.04 -3.83 3.28
N HIS A 288 20.27 -4.92 4.02
CA HIS A 288 19.67 -5.11 5.33
C HIS A 288 20.13 -4.11 6.40
N TYR A 289 21.26 -3.41 6.23
CA TYR A 289 21.73 -2.39 7.15
C TYR A 289 21.36 -0.97 6.74
N PHE A 290 21.08 -0.73 5.46
CA PHE A 290 20.70 0.58 4.94
C PHE A 290 19.84 0.34 3.70
N ASP A 291 18.57 0.71 3.80
CA ASP A 291 17.53 0.47 2.80
C ASP A 291 16.77 1.79 2.62
N GLY A 292 17.44 2.74 1.98
CA GLY A 292 17.04 4.13 2.02
C GLY A 292 18.04 5.04 1.35
N THR A 293 17.82 6.34 1.55
CA THR A 293 18.61 7.38 0.93
C THR A 293 18.79 8.54 1.91
N VAL A 294 19.99 9.10 1.94
CA VAL A 294 20.26 10.37 2.62
C VAL A 294 20.77 11.38 1.61
N ILE A 295 20.32 12.62 1.73
CA ILE A 295 20.73 13.73 0.86
C ILE A 295 21.40 14.82 1.69
N ALA A 296 22.58 15.25 1.27
CA ALA A 296 23.21 16.48 1.74
C ALA A 296 23.30 17.52 0.61
N LEU A 297 22.89 18.74 0.89
CA LEU A 297 23.02 19.90 0.01
C LEU A 297 24.01 20.89 0.61
N ALA A 298 25.22 20.90 0.06
CA ALA A 298 26.34 21.72 0.51
C ALA A 298 26.60 22.92 -0.42
N PRO A 299 27.41 23.91 0.00
CA PRO A 299 27.91 24.93 -0.93
C PRO A 299 28.62 24.28 -2.12
N ALA A 300 28.49 24.84 -3.33
CA ALA A 300 29.12 24.30 -4.54
C ALA A 300 30.65 24.12 -4.43
N THR A 301 31.29 24.96 -3.60
CA THR A 301 32.73 24.94 -3.31
C THR A 301 33.17 23.81 -2.39
N MET A 302 32.27 23.20 -1.62
CA MET A 302 32.59 22.09 -0.74
C MET A 302 32.80 20.83 -1.59
N THR A 303 33.85 20.05 -1.37
CA THR A 303 34.08 18.81 -2.14
C THR A 303 33.23 17.66 -1.62
N MET A 304 33.06 16.60 -2.42
CA MET A 304 32.39 15.38 -1.97
C MET A 304 33.06 14.80 -0.71
N GLN A 305 34.40 14.74 -0.68
CA GLN A 305 35.16 14.21 0.45
C GLN A 305 34.95 15.02 1.73
N GLN A 306 34.83 16.35 1.63
CA GLN A 306 34.50 17.20 2.78
C GLN A 306 33.09 16.93 3.30
N VAL A 307 32.13 16.67 2.42
CA VAL A 307 30.75 16.31 2.80
C VAL A 307 30.73 14.93 3.46
N VAL A 308 31.39 13.92 2.88
CA VAL A 308 31.49 12.57 3.43
C VAL A 308 32.20 12.54 4.77
N ALA A 309 33.30 13.29 4.94
CA ALA A 309 33.99 13.38 6.22
C ALA A 309 33.13 13.99 7.34
N ALA A 310 32.17 14.86 7.00
CA ALA A 310 31.24 15.43 7.97
C ALA A 310 30.13 14.44 8.39
N TYR A 311 29.85 13.45 7.57
CA TYR A 311 28.82 12.44 7.73
C TYR A 311 29.39 11.02 7.51
N PRO A 312 30.12 10.47 8.51
CA PRO A 312 30.63 9.10 8.49
C PRO A 312 29.50 8.09 8.69
N ILE A 313 29.40 7.10 7.79
CA ILE A 313 28.23 6.22 7.61
C ILE A 313 27.94 5.30 8.80
N ASP A 314 28.96 4.95 9.57
CA ASP A 314 28.84 4.21 10.83
C ASP A 314 28.06 4.99 11.89
N GLU A 315 27.96 6.31 11.75
CA GLU A 315 27.25 7.19 12.68
C GLU A 315 25.88 7.68 12.15
N ILE A 316 25.34 7.04 11.10
CA ILE A 316 24.14 7.49 10.37
C ILE A 316 22.92 7.76 11.27
N GLU A 317 22.73 7.00 12.35
CA GLU A 317 21.62 7.21 13.29
C GLU A 317 21.67 8.59 13.95
N GLY A 318 22.86 9.14 14.20
CA GLY A 318 23.04 10.45 14.81
C GLY A 318 23.07 11.62 13.82
N TRP A 319 23.10 11.36 12.51
CA TRP A 319 23.30 12.41 11.50
C TRP A 319 22.25 13.50 11.54
N HIS A 320 20.99 13.15 11.83
CA HIS A 320 19.88 14.11 11.88
C HIS A 320 20.06 15.18 12.97
N GLN A 321 20.92 14.94 13.96
CA GLN A 321 21.24 15.86 15.07
C GLN A 321 22.51 16.67 14.80
N ARG A 322 23.30 16.31 13.78
CA ARG A 322 24.55 16.99 13.44
C ARG A 322 24.26 18.30 12.73
N VAL A 323 24.92 19.35 13.18
CA VAL A 323 24.87 20.67 12.54
C VAL A 323 26.17 20.90 11.80
N VAL A 324 26.12 20.78 10.47
CA VAL A 324 27.25 21.13 9.60
C VAL A 324 26.97 22.49 8.95
N PRO A 325 27.81 23.52 9.19
CA PRO A 325 27.55 24.87 8.69
C PRO A 325 27.27 24.91 7.19
N LYS A 326 26.16 25.57 6.82
CA LYS A 326 25.72 25.77 5.43
C LYS A 326 25.39 24.49 4.66
N VAL A 327 25.35 23.32 5.31
CA VAL A 327 24.89 22.07 4.70
C VAL A 327 23.45 21.81 5.16
N THR A 328 22.61 21.41 4.22
CA THR A 328 21.24 20.94 4.52
C THR A 328 21.22 19.44 4.39
N LEU A 329 20.98 18.74 5.48
CA LEU A 329 20.73 17.30 5.47
C LEU A 329 19.23 17.04 5.35
N ILE A 330 18.85 16.12 4.48
CA ILE A 330 17.50 15.59 4.32
C ILE A 330 17.61 14.08 4.53
N SER A 331 16.90 13.56 5.52
CA SER A 331 16.95 12.16 5.94
C SER A 331 15.71 11.82 6.78
N GLY A 332 15.51 10.53 7.06
CA GLY A 332 14.74 10.10 8.24
C GLY A 332 15.31 10.67 9.54
N GLY A 333 14.58 10.54 10.64
CA GLY A 333 14.90 11.06 11.98
C GLY A 333 14.69 12.58 12.11
N GLN A 334 14.45 13.28 11.01
CA GLN A 334 14.21 14.72 11.00
C GLN A 334 12.80 15.04 11.46
N LYS A 335 12.66 15.94 12.45
CA LYS A 335 11.37 16.37 13.03
C LYS A 335 10.34 16.81 12.00
N GLN A 336 10.80 17.42 10.90
CA GLN A 336 9.93 17.99 9.87
C GLN A 336 9.62 17.02 8.72
N LEU A 337 10.16 15.80 8.73
CA LEU A 337 9.93 14.78 7.71
C LEU A 337 9.39 13.47 8.33
N TYR A 338 10.26 12.67 8.95
CA TYR A 338 9.90 11.42 9.63
C TYR A 338 10.67 11.32 10.96
N PRO A 339 10.17 11.94 12.06
CA PRO A 339 10.90 11.98 13.34
C PRO A 339 11.19 10.60 13.93
N ASP A 340 10.28 9.66 13.75
CA ASP A 340 10.31 8.36 14.43
C ASP A 340 10.85 7.23 13.54
N ILE A 341 11.38 7.55 12.37
CA ILE A 341 11.90 6.59 11.40
C ILE A 341 13.40 6.82 11.24
N SER A 342 14.22 5.79 11.42
CA SER A 342 15.67 5.91 11.24
C SER A 342 16.03 6.50 9.87
N PRO A 343 17.09 7.33 9.77
CA PRO A 343 17.64 7.79 8.50
C PRO A 343 17.90 6.68 7.47
N ARG A 344 18.10 5.44 7.93
CA ARG A 344 18.37 4.26 7.09
C ARG A 344 17.17 3.77 6.29
N TYR A 345 15.95 4.16 6.66
CA TYR A 345 14.71 3.55 6.14
C TYR A 345 13.75 4.58 5.54
N VAL A 346 14.33 5.63 4.96
CA VAL A 346 13.60 6.63 4.19
C VAL A 346 14.29 6.78 2.85
N HIS A 347 13.58 6.52 1.77
CA HIS A 347 14.04 6.77 0.42
C HIS A 347 13.78 8.23 0.03
N LEU A 348 14.73 8.82 -0.69
CA LEU A 348 14.70 10.20 -1.11
C LEU A 348 15.03 10.28 -2.60
N VAL A 349 14.10 10.80 -3.39
CA VAL A 349 14.22 10.89 -4.84
C VAL A 349 14.29 12.37 -5.22
N PRO A 350 15.47 12.89 -5.64
CA PRO A 350 15.60 14.25 -6.14
C PRO A 350 14.82 14.45 -7.43
N GLN A 351 13.99 15.49 -7.48
CA GLN A 351 13.13 15.80 -8.61
C GLN A 351 13.25 17.26 -9.05
N ARG A 352 12.99 17.52 -10.34
CA ARG A 352 12.99 18.83 -10.95
C ARG A 352 11.55 19.22 -11.30
N ILE A 353 11.06 20.28 -10.67
CA ILE A 353 9.73 20.84 -10.95
C ILE A 353 9.88 22.33 -11.19
N ASP A 354 9.53 22.79 -12.39
CA ASP A 354 9.64 24.19 -12.81
C ASP A 354 11.04 24.79 -12.55
N GLY A 355 12.10 24.03 -12.85
CA GLY A 355 13.49 24.43 -12.65
C GLY A 355 14.00 24.37 -11.21
N ALA A 356 13.13 24.21 -10.21
CA ALA A 356 13.54 24.07 -8.82
C ALA A 356 13.71 22.60 -8.40
N LEU A 357 14.62 22.37 -7.45
CA LEU A 357 14.83 21.05 -6.84
C LEU A 357 13.77 20.80 -5.76
N TYR A 358 13.14 19.63 -5.85
CA TYR A 358 12.30 19.03 -4.83
C TYR A 358 12.87 17.66 -4.48
N VAL A 359 12.46 17.11 -3.35
CA VAL A 359 12.81 15.75 -2.96
C VAL A 359 11.52 15.03 -2.57
N PHE A 360 11.19 13.98 -3.31
CA PHE A 360 10.11 13.07 -2.93
C PHE A 360 10.66 12.07 -1.92
N ALA A 361 10.01 11.98 -0.77
CA ALA A 361 10.50 11.23 0.38
C ALA A 361 9.44 10.23 0.85
N TYR A 362 9.80 8.97 0.96
CA TYR A 362 8.89 7.94 1.46
C TYR A 362 9.65 6.95 2.33
N PRO A 363 9.06 6.51 3.45
CA PRO A 363 9.68 5.51 4.29
C PRO A 363 9.60 4.15 3.62
N THR A 364 10.59 3.30 3.89
CA THR A 364 10.54 1.88 3.52
C THR A 364 9.26 1.27 4.10
N ASN A 365 8.89 1.63 5.33
CA ASN A 365 7.64 1.18 5.95
C ASN A 365 6.41 1.96 5.42
N GLU A 366 5.66 1.38 4.48
CA GLU A 366 4.44 1.89 3.82
C GLU A 366 3.30 2.24 4.80
N LYS A 367 3.31 1.66 6.01
CA LYS A 367 2.32 1.98 7.05
C LYS A 367 2.63 3.26 7.79
N SER A 368 3.85 3.75 7.68
CA SER A 368 4.23 5.01 8.31
C SER A 368 3.39 6.15 7.75
N ARG A 369 3.19 7.18 8.58
CA ARG A 369 2.42 8.35 8.19
C ARG A 369 3.25 9.64 8.36
N PRO A 370 3.32 10.51 7.34
CA PRO A 370 2.68 10.33 6.02
C PRO A 370 3.28 9.17 5.21
N THR A 371 2.55 8.64 4.23
CA THR A 371 3.04 7.55 3.35
C THR A 371 4.14 8.07 2.43
N ALA A 372 4.04 9.32 2.02
CA ALA A 372 5.10 10.03 1.32
C ALA A 372 5.03 11.53 1.63
N ALA A 373 6.11 12.24 1.35
CA ALA A 373 6.18 13.68 1.50
C ALA A 373 6.94 14.28 0.31
N LEU A 374 6.55 15.47 -0.12
CA LEU A 374 7.33 16.26 -1.06
C LEU A 374 7.95 17.42 -0.29
N VAL A 375 9.29 17.45 -0.25
CA VAL A 375 10.03 18.48 0.45
C VAL A 375 10.76 19.39 -0.53
N LYS A 376 10.92 20.64 -0.13
CA LYS A 376 11.66 21.67 -0.87
C LYS A 376 12.84 22.15 -0.03
N PRO A 377 14.09 21.93 -0.47
CA PRO A 377 15.23 22.52 0.20
C PRO A 377 15.22 24.05 0.03
N LEU A 378 15.73 24.77 1.02
CA LEU A 378 15.69 26.23 1.08
C LEU A 378 17.06 26.82 0.74
N ALA A 379 17.06 27.95 0.02
CA ALA A 379 18.31 28.62 -0.40
C ALA A 379 19.18 29.05 0.79
N ALA A 380 18.55 29.46 1.90
CA ALA A 380 19.24 29.85 3.14
C ALA A 380 19.70 28.66 4.00
N GLY A 381 19.41 27.42 3.57
CA GLY A 381 19.62 26.20 4.35
C GLY A 381 18.35 25.68 5.02
N GLY A 382 18.35 24.38 5.30
CA GLY A 382 17.16 23.66 5.77
C GLY A 382 16.24 23.25 4.62
N PHE A 383 15.10 22.66 4.96
CA PHE A 383 14.07 22.27 3.99
C PHE A 383 12.68 22.45 4.60
N ALA A 384 11.67 22.54 3.74
CA ALA A 384 10.28 22.60 4.13
C ALA A 384 9.50 21.44 3.52
N THR A 385 8.67 20.77 4.31
CA THR A 385 7.69 19.80 3.82
C THR A 385 6.48 20.54 3.28
N LEU A 386 6.28 20.46 1.96
CA LEU A 386 5.20 21.16 1.26
C LEU A 386 3.94 20.31 1.18
N CYS A 387 4.14 19.04 0.83
CA CYS A 387 3.08 18.05 0.67
C CYS A 387 3.37 16.88 1.60
N ALA A 388 2.33 16.40 2.26
CA ALA A 388 2.28 15.09 2.88
C ALA A 388 1.16 14.29 2.19
N PHE A 389 1.40 13.02 1.93
CA PHE A 389 0.51 12.14 1.19
C PHE A 389 0.18 10.94 2.07
N ASN A 390 -1.11 10.66 2.24
CA ASN A 390 -1.57 9.50 3.00
C ASN A 390 -2.29 8.53 2.06
N ARG A 391 -1.74 7.32 1.93
CA ARG A 391 -2.40 6.22 1.23
C ARG A 391 -3.49 5.64 2.11
N THR A 392 -4.66 5.46 1.51
CA THR A 392 -5.80 4.78 2.14
C THR A 392 -5.48 3.30 2.19
N GLU A 393 -5.38 2.74 3.38
CA GLU A 393 -5.19 1.30 3.56
C GLU A 393 -6.54 0.57 3.47
N PRO A 394 -6.53 -0.71 3.07
CA PRO A 394 -7.73 -1.51 3.17
C PRO A 394 -8.21 -1.58 4.61
N HIS A 395 -9.53 -1.49 4.78
CA HIS A 395 -10.13 -1.75 6.07
C HIS A 395 -10.15 -3.26 6.31
N TYR A 396 -9.26 -3.70 7.19
CA TYR A 396 -9.25 -5.06 7.72
C TYR A 396 -9.93 -5.05 9.09
#